data_AF-A0A363U859-F1
#
_entry.id   AF-A0A363U859-F1
#
_cell.length_a   1.000
_cell.length_b   1.000
_cell.length_c   1.000
_cell.angle_alpha   90.00
_cell.angle_beta   90.00
_cell.angle_gamma   90.00
#
_symmetry.space_group_name_H-M   'P 1'
#
loop_
_entity.id
_entity.type
_entity.pdbx_description
1 polymer ?
#
loop_
_entity_poly.entity_id
_entity_poly.type
_entity_poly.pdbx_seq_one_letter_code
_entity_poly.pdbx_strand_id
1 'polypeptide(L)'
;MNAWTKSQLVVFGIGLLLAFAGEKLSMPILTYGGISLFGIAAFLIGMEAAITRRIVLGRRRYDETYLGIAAYAQGVQFMIVGVFLIGISFLAYFDTGRDLFLHFVRRPGTVSLTLGIYCLMQAVIAIAGYEEQKQGTRWIVLLNFFTSRLLPGVILIVIGLGFAGLGLFEIVAPAAFDNLGGGFLEVLYGLK
;
A
#
# COMPACT_ATOMS: atom_id res chain seq x y z
N MET A 1 -12.25 12.85 -18.46
CA MET A 1 -12.38 12.36 -17.07
C MET A 1 -13.69 11.60 -16.98
N ASN A 2 -13.61 10.28 -16.79
CA ASN A 2 -14.76 9.38 -16.87
C ASN A 2 -15.69 9.61 -15.67
N ALA A 3 -16.96 9.18 -15.78
CA ALA A 3 -17.94 9.30 -14.70
C ALA A 3 -17.47 8.62 -13.39
N TRP A 4 -16.73 7.52 -13.52
CA TRP A 4 -16.10 6.79 -12.41
C TRP A 4 -15.06 7.62 -11.65
N THR A 5 -14.13 8.26 -12.35
CA THR A 5 -13.13 9.12 -11.73
C THR A 5 -13.78 10.32 -11.02
N LYS A 6 -14.88 10.85 -11.57
CA LYS A 6 -15.65 11.92 -10.91
C LYS A 6 -16.28 11.44 -9.61
N SER A 7 -16.92 10.28 -9.59
CA SER A 7 -17.53 9.76 -8.37
C SER A 7 -16.49 9.45 -7.29
N GLN A 8 -15.34 8.88 -7.64
CA GLN A 8 -14.23 8.64 -6.71
C GLN A 8 -13.72 9.94 -6.06
N LEU A 9 -13.54 11.01 -6.84
CA LEU A 9 -13.13 12.32 -6.33
C LEU A 9 -14.18 12.94 -5.40
N VAL A 10 -15.47 12.75 -5.71
CA VAL A 10 -16.56 13.20 -4.83
C VAL A 10 -16.54 12.43 -3.52
N VAL A 11 -16.40 11.09 -3.55
CA VAL A 11 -16.29 10.26 -2.35
C VAL A 11 -15.08 10.67 -1.50
N PHE A 12 -13.93 10.90 -2.13
CA PHE A 12 -12.72 11.40 -1.46
C PHE A 12 -12.95 12.77 -0.81
N GLY A 13 -13.58 13.71 -1.52
CA GLY A 13 -13.91 15.03 -0.99
C GLY A 13 -14.87 14.99 0.19
N ILE A 14 -15.91 14.15 0.11
CA ILE A 14 -16.84 13.93 1.22
C ILE A 14 -16.12 13.30 2.41
N GLY A 15 -15.30 12.28 2.17
CA GLY A 15 -14.50 11.63 3.21
C GLY A 15 -13.60 12.61 3.96
N LEU A 16 -12.94 13.52 3.22
CA LEU A 16 -12.11 14.58 3.78
C LEU A 16 -12.92 15.53 4.67
N LEU A 17 -14.05 16.02 4.15
CA LEU A 17 -14.93 16.90 4.91
C LEU A 17 -15.46 16.25 6.18
N LEU A 18 -15.86 14.98 6.12
CA LEU A 18 -16.34 14.23 7.28
C LEU A 18 -15.24 13.99 8.32
N ALA A 19 -14.02 13.68 7.86
CA ALA A 19 -12.87 13.49 8.75
C ALA A 19 -12.58 14.75 9.57
N PHE A 20 -12.46 15.90 8.89
CA PHE A 20 -12.20 17.18 9.54
C PHE A 20 -13.39 17.70 10.37
N ALA A 21 -14.62 17.52 9.88
CA ALA A 21 -15.81 17.92 10.63
C ALA A 21 -15.96 17.07 11.90
N GLY A 22 -15.71 15.76 11.82
CA GLY A 22 -15.75 14.86 12.96
C GLY A 22 -14.76 15.23 14.03
N GLU A 23 -13.52 15.59 13.64
CA GLU A 23 -12.51 16.07 14.58
C GLU A 23 -12.95 17.39 15.25
N LYS A 24 -13.36 18.38 14.46
CA LYS A 24 -13.80 19.69 14.99
C LYS A 24 -15.04 19.61 15.87
N LEU A 25 -15.97 18.71 15.56
CA LEU A 25 -17.21 18.51 16.31
C LEU A 25 -17.08 17.48 17.43
N SER A 26 -15.90 16.87 17.60
CA SER A 26 -15.68 15.76 18.55
C SER A 26 -16.68 14.61 18.37
N MET A 27 -16.96 14.25 17.11
CA MET A 27 -17.85 13.15 16.73
C MET A 27 -17.02 12.04 16.05
N PRO A 28 -16.54 11.03 16.81
CA PRO A 28 -15.64 9.99 16.30
C PRO A 28 -16.23 9.23 15.11
N ILE A 29 -17.55 9.04 15.08
CA ILE A 29 -18.24 8.36 13.98
C ILE A 29 -18.05 9.06 12.63
N LEU A 30 -18.01 10.39 12.61
CA LEU A 30 -17.76 11.17 11.40
C LEU A 30 -16.28 11.07 11.00
N THR A 31 -15.37 11.11 11.98
CA THR A 31 -13.93 10.98 11.73
C THR A 31 -13.60 9.62 11.10
N TYR A 32 -14.01 8.53 11.74
CA TYR A 32 -13.73 7.18 11.25
C TYR A 32 -14.55 6.85 9.99
N GLY A 33 -15.77 7.35 9.87
CA GLY A 33 -16.55 7.27 8.63
C GLY A 33 -15.84 7.95 7.46
N GLY A 34 -15.24 9.12 7.69
CA GLY A 34 -14.41 9.82 6.71
C GLY A 34 -13.20 9.00 6.27
N ILE A 35 -12.44 8.42 7.22
CA ILE A 35 -11.30 7.54 6.93
C ILE A 35 -11.74 6.29 6.14
N SER A 36 -12.87 5.68 6.49
CA SER A 36 -13.43 4.55 5.73
C SER A 36 -13.75 4.94 4.29
N LEU A 37 -14.29 6.13 4.05
CA LEU A 37 -14.58 6.62 2.69
C LEU A 37 -13.31 6.86 1.88
N PHE A 38 -12.21 7.32 2.51
CA PHE A 38 -10.91 7.34 1.86
C PHE A 38 -10.44 5.95 1.45
N GLY A 39 -10.62 4.96 2.34
CA GLY A 39 -10.30 3.57 2.03
C GLY A 39 -11.13 3.01 0.88
N ILE A 40 -12.44 3.29 0.84
CA ILE A 40 -13.33 2.91 -0.26
C ILE A 40 -12.90 3.58 -1.57
N ALA A 41 -12.59 4.89 -1.54
CA ALA A 41 -12.13 5.60 -2.73
C ALA A 41 -10.82 5.00 -3.27
N ALA A 42 -9.83 4.75 -2.39
CA ALA A 42 -8.58 4.11 -2.76
C ALA A 42 -8.80 2.71 -3.36
N PHE A 43 -9.67 1.91 -2.75
CA PHE A 43 -10.02 0.58 -3.26
C PHE A 43 -10.66 0.64 -4.65
N LEU A 44 -11.61 1.56 -4.88
CA LEU A 44 -12.24 1.75 -6.18
C LEU A 44 -11.27 2.25 -7.25
N ILE A 45 -10.36 3.16 -6.91
CA ILE A 45 -9.28 3.61 -7.80
C ILE A 45 -8.39 2.42 -8.17
N GLY A 46 -8.01 1.61 -7.17
CA GLY A 46 -7.20 0.42 -7.37
C GLY A 46 -7.85 -0.61 -8.28
N MET A 47 -9.15 -0.84 -8.10
CA MET A 47 -9.95 -1.74 -8.94
C MET A 47 -10.04 -1.22 -10.38
N GLU A 48 -10.32 0.07 -10.58
CA GLU A 48 -10.33 0.68 -11.91
C GLU A 48 -8.98 0.53 -12.61
N ALA A 49 -7.87 0.79 -11.89
CA ALA A 49 -6.52 0.62 -12.41
C ALA A 49 -6.20 -0.83 -12.79
N ALA A 50 -6.63 -1.80 -11.97
CA ALA A 50 -6.44 -3.22 -12.23
C ALA A 50 -7.22 -3.71 -13.47
N ILE A 51 -8.46 -3.22 -13.65
CA ILE A 51 -9.33 -3.58 -14.79
C ILE A 51 -8.85 -2.90 -16.08
N THR A 52 -8.64 -1.59 -16.04
CA THR A 52 -8.27 -0.80 -17.21
C THR A 52 -6.79 -0.96 -17.60
N ARG A 53 -5.97 -1.49 -16.69
CA ARG A 53 -4.51 -1.63 -16.82
C ARG A 53 -3.83 -0.31 -17.21
N ARG A 54 -4.39 0.80 -16.75
CA ARG A 54 -3.91 2.15 -17.06
C ARG A 54 -4.09 3.07 -15.86
N ILE A 55 -3.03 3.78 -15.50
CA ILE A 55 -3.08 4.88 -14.53
C ILE A 55 -2.42 6.09 -15.19
N VAL A 56 -3.09 7.24 -15.10
CA VAL A 56 -2.58 8.52 -15.59
C VAL A 56 -2.43 9.45 -14.39
N LEU A 57 -1.19 9.77 -14.02
CA LEU A 57 -0.88 10.73 -12.96
C LEU A 57 -0.38 12.02 -13.61
N GLY A 58 -1.02 13.15 -13.36
CA GLY A 58 -0.61 14.45 -13.93
C GLY A 58 -1.66 15.09 -14.83
N ARG A 59 -1.43 16.35 -15.20
CA ARG A 59 -2.37 17.10 -16.04
C ARG A 59 -1.75 18.09 -17.04
N ARG A 60 -0.42 18.26 -17.13
CA ARG A 60 0.08 19.40 -17.94
C ARG A 60 1.52 19.42 -18.48
N ARG A 61 2.41 18.44 -18.24
CA ARG A 61 3.70 18.34 -18.98
C ARG A 61 4.53 17.10 -18.66
N TYR A 62 4.31 16.52 -17.49
CA TYR A 62 4.85 15.24 -17.04
C TYR A 62 3.64 14.42 -16.61
N ASP A 63 2.86 13.99 -17.59
CA ASP A 63 1.92 12.91 -17.29
C ASP A 63 2.79 11.68 -17.09
N GLU A 64 2.61 10.99 -15.97
CA GLU A 64 3.24 9.72 -15.67
C GLU A 64 2.19 8.66 -15.97
N THR A 65 2.34 8.02 -17.11
CA THR A 65 1.40 7.01 -17.57
C THR A 65 1.95 5.62 -17.29
N TYR A 66 1.31 4.92 -16.36
CA TYR A 66 1.56 3.50 -16.14
C TYR A 66 0.61 2.68 -17.01
N LEU A 67 1.16 1.65 -17.67
CA LEU A 67 0.40 0.71 -18.47
C LEU A 67 0.71 -0.74 -18.10
N GLY A 68 -0.25 -1.62 -18.37
CA GLY A 68 -0.07 -3.08 -18.28
C GLY A 68 0.17 -3.54 -16.85
N ILE A 69 1.29 -4.26 -16.63
CA ILE A 69 1.58 -4.90 -15.34
C ILE A 69 1.89 -3.89 -14.23
N ALA A 70 2.47 -2.73 -14.57
CA ALA A 70 2.76 -1.68 -13.60
C ALA A 70 1.46 -1.06 -13.07
N ALA A 71 0.52 -0.75 -13.97
CA ALA A 71 -0.79 -0.24 -13.60
C ALA A 71 -1.60 -1.26 -12.79
N TYR A 72 -1.52 -2.53 -13.16
CA TYR A 72 -2.15 -3.61 -12.38
C TYR A 72 -1.56 -3.70 -10.96
N ALA A 73 -0.24 -3.76 -10.83
CA ALA A 73 0.45 -3.83 -9.53
C ALA A 73 0.12 -2.62 -8.64
N GLN A 74 0.16 -1.42 -9.20
CA GLN A 74 -0.21 -0.19 -8.51
C GLN A 74 -1.69 -0.20 -8.10
N GLY A 75 -2.57 -0.72 -8.97
CA GLY A 75 -3.98 -0.92 -8.65
C GLY A 75 -4.19 -1.85 -7.45
N VAL A 76 -3.46 -2.96 -7.40
CA VAL A 76 -3.50 -3.89 -6.26
C VAL A 76 -2.98 -3.24 -4.98
N GLN A 77 -1.91 -2.43 -5.04
CA GLN A 77 -1.44 -1.67 -3.88
C GLN A 77 -2.52 -0.71 -3.36
N PHE A 78 -3.21 0.02 -4.23
CA PHE A 78 -4.33 0.88 -3.82
C PHE A 78 -5.48 0.10 -3.19
N MET A 79 -5.78 -1.11 -3.67
CA MET A 79 -6.77 -1.99 -3.03
C MET A 79 -6.33 -2.42 -1.64
N ILE A 80 -5.07 -2.83 -1.45
CA ILE A 80 -4.51 -3.21 -0.15
C ILE A 80 -4.58 -2.03 0.83
N VAL A 81 -4.14 -0.84 0.40
CA VAL A 81 -4.21 0.38 1.21
C VAL A 81 -5.66 0.73 1.55
N GLY A 82 -6.58 0.58 0.60
CA GLY A 82 -7.99 0.84 0.81
C GLY A 82 -8.60 -0.06 1.89
N VAL A 83 -8.35 -1.36 1.81
CA VAL A 83 -8.78 -2.33 2.83
C VAL A 83 -8.13 -2.05 4.18
N PHE A 84 -6.83 -1.70 4.19
CA PHE A 84 -6.12 -1.33 5.42
C PHE A 84 -6.76 -0.10 6.08
N LEU A 85 -7.07 0.96 5.32
CA LEU A 85 -7.72 2.17 5.83
C LEU A 85 -9.11 1.90 6.42
N ILE A 86 -9.91 1.04 5.76
CA ILE A 86 -11.21 0.59 6.28
C ILE A 86 -11.04 -0.25 7.56
N GLY A 87 -10.01 -1.11 7.60
CA GLY A 87 -9.71 -1.92 8.77
C GLY A 87 -9.34 -1.06 9.98
N ILE A 88 -8.40 -0.12 9.82
CA ILE A 88 -7.96 0.75 10.93
C ILE A 88 -9.06 1.68 11.42
N SER A 89 -9.93 2.18 10.54
CA SER A 89 -11.06 3.02 10.97
C SER A 89 -12.07 2.24 11.78
N PHE A 90 -12.33 0.98 11.40
CA PHE A 90 -13.19 0.08 12.16
C PHE A 90 -12.59 -0.24 13.52
N LEU A 91 -11.31 -0.62 13.58
CA LEU A 91 -10.62 -0.96 14.83
C LEU A 91 -10.56 0.23 15.80
N ALA A 92 -10.34 1.44 15.27
CA ALA A 92 -10.31 2.65 16.07
C ALA A 92 -11.71 3.05 16.57
N TYR A 93 -12.77 2.76 15.81
CA TYR A 93 -14.15 2.97 16.25
C TYR A 93 -14.57 2.03 17.39
N PHE A 94 -14.13 0.77 17.36
CA PHE A 94 -14.42 -0.23 18.39
C PHE A 94 -13.42 -0.27 19.55
N ASP A 95 -12.41 0.60 19.55
CA ASP A 95 -11.32 0.64 20.55
C ASP A 95 -10.57 -0.71 20.71
N THR A 96 -10.54 -1.51 19.63
CA THR A 96 -9.86 -2.83 19.59
C THR A 96 -8.47 -2.74 18.95
N GLY A 97 -8.04 -1.54 18.56
CA GLY A 97 -6.77 -1.32 17.87
C GLY A 97 -5.55 -1.75 18.69
N ARG A 98 -5.60 -1.60 20.02
CA ARG A 98 -4.50 -2.02 20.90
C ARG A 98 -4.28 -3.53 20.88
N ASP A 99 -5.34 -4.32 20.99
CA ASP A 99 -5.23 -5.78 21.02
C ASP A 99 -4.75 -6.33 19.68
N LEU A 100 -5.21 -5.74 18.57
CA LEU A 100 -4.70 -6.11 17.25
C LEU A 100 -3.23 -5.70 17.07
N PHE A 101 -2.84 -4.51 17.53
CA PHE A 101 -1.45 -4.08 17.49
C PHE A 101 -0.56 -5.03 18.29
N LEU A 102 -0.96 -5.37 19.50
CA LEU A 102 -0.25 -6.37 20.31
C LEU A 102 -0.18 -7.71 19.57
N HIS A 103 -1.27 -8.16 18.96
CA HIS A 103 -1.26 -9.37 18.14
C HIS A 103 -0.23 -9.31 17.02
N PHE A 104 -0.13 -8.20 16.28
CA PHE A 104 0.87 -8.03 15.23
C PHE A 104 2.31 -7.93 15.75
N VAL A 105 2.51 -7.35 16.93
CA VAL A 105 3.83 -7.33 17.58
C VAL A 105 4.26 -8.74 17.97
N ARG A 106 3.33 -9.57 18.47
CA ARG A 106 3.61 -10.96 18.84
C ARG A 106 3.74 -11.89 17.65
N ARG A 107 2.94 -11.67 16.61
CA ARG A 107 2.81 -12.51 15.41
C ARG A 107 2.96 -11.64 14.16
N PRO A 108 4.19 -11.16 13.88
CA PRO A 108 4.43 -10.18 12.84
C PRO A 108 4.37 -10.75 11.42
N GLY A 109 4.15 -12.06 11.23
CA GLY A 109 4.32 -12.66 9.91
C GLY A 109 3.25 -12.27 8.92
N THR A 110 2.01 -12.03 9.34
CA THR A 110 0.96 -11.47 8.46
C THR A 110 1.30 -10.07 7.97
N VAL A 111 1.79 -9.20 8.85
CA VAL A 111 2.23 -7.84 8.49
C VAL A 111 3.47 -7.90 7.60
N SER A 112 4.46 -8.70 7.99
CA SER A 112 5.71 -8.88 7.24
C SER A 112 5.45 -9.44 5.85
N LEU A 113 4.55 -10.42 5.71
CA LEU A 113 4.15 -10.96 4.42
C LEU A 113 3.48 -9.90 3.55
N THR A 114 2.56 -9.12 4.13
CA THR A 114 1.85 -8.05 3.41
C THR A 114 2.82 -6.97 2.94
N LEU A 115 3.76 -6.54 3.79
CA LEU A 115 4.83 -5.61 3.42
C LEU A 115 5.75 -6.19 2.35
N GLY A 116 6.11 -7.46 2.45
CA GLY A 116 6.91 -8.16 1.44
C GLY A 116 6.24 -8.15 0.07
N ILE A 117 4.96 -8.51 0.01
CA ILE A 117 4.14 -8.44 -1.21
C ILE A 117 4.09 -7.01 -1.75
N TYR A 118 3.88 -6.02 -0.88
CA TYR A 118 3.85 -4.60 -1.26
C TYR A 118 5.17 -4.15 -1.88
N CYS A 119 6.31 -4.53 -1.28
CA CYS A 119 7.66 -4.25 -1.81
C CYS A 119 7.90 -4.93 -3.16
N LEU A 120 7.46 -6.18 -3.34
CA LEU A 120 7.58 -6.89 -4.62
C LEU A 120 6.75 -6.21 -5.72
N MET A 121 5.53 -5.77 -5.41
CA MET A 121 4.73 -4.97 -6.35
C MET A 121 5.43 -3.66 -6.71
N GLN A 122 6.01 -2.97 -5.73
CA GLN A 122 6.76 -1.74 -5.95
C GLN A 122 7.98 -1.98 -6.84
N ALA A 123 8.66 -3.11 -6.67
CA ALA A 123 9.78 -3.49 -7.53
C ALA A 123 9.33 -3.70 -8.98
N VAL A 124 8.19 -4.39 -9.20
CA VAL A 124 7.62 -4.58 -10.54
C VAL A 124 7.32 -3.23 -11.18
N ILE A 125 6.72 -2.30 -10.44
CA ILE A 125 6.40 -0.95 -10.91
C ILE A 125 7.69 -0.19 -11.27
N ALA A 126 8.69 -0.21 -10.40
CA ALA A 126 9.97 0.46 -10.63
C ALA A 126 10.68 -0.08 -11.89
N ILE A 127 10.74 -1.40 -12.05
CA ILE A 127 11.39 -2.05 -13.19
C ILE A 127 10.61 -1.83 -14.48
N ALA A 128 9.27 -1.92 -14.45
CA ALA A 128 8.42 -1.71 -15.62
C ALA A 128 8.40 -0.25 -16.10
N GLY A 129 8.50 0.69 -15.15
CA GLY A 129 8.57 2.13 -15.36
C GLY A 129 7.36 2.74 -16.08
N TYR A 130 7.43 4.05 -16.28
CA TYR A 130 6.39 4.84 -16.96
C TYR A 130 6.63 4.91 -18.48
N GLU A 131 5.60 5.26 -19.26
CA GLU A 131 5.73 5.44 -20.70
C GLU A 131 6.73 6.55 -21.07
N GLU A 132 6.72 7.65 -20.33
CA GLU A 132 7.50 8.84 -20.64
C GLU A 132 9.00 8.60 -20.43
N GLN A 133 9.37 7.71 -19.50
CA GLN A 133 10.75 7.28 -19.29
C GLN A 133 11.30 6.42 -20.44
N LYS A 134 10.44 5.91 -21.33
CA LYS A 134 10.83 5.15 -22.51
C LYS A 134 11.03 6.05 -23.73
N GLN A 135 10.69 7.34 -23.61
CA GLN A 135 10.84 8.32 -24.68
C GLN A 135 12.15 9.10 -24.48
N GLY A 136 12.99 9.15 -25.52
CA GLY A 136 14.26 9.87 -25.49
C GLY A 136 15.38 9.13 -26.23
N THR A 137 16.59 9.70 -26.17
CA THR A 137 17.77 9.10 -26.79
C THR A 137 18.07 7.75 -26.15
N ARG A 138 18.34 6.72 -26.96
CA ARG A 138 18.57 5.33 -26.50
C ARG A 138 19.54 5.22 -25.32
N TRP A 139 20.61 6.02 -25.33
CA TRP A 139 21.60 6.05 -24.25
C TRP A 139 21.06 6.57 -22.92
N ILE A 140 20.24 7.63 -22.95
CA ILE A 140 19.61 8.23 -21.76
C ILE A 140 18.58 7.26 -21.18
N VAL A 141 17.79 6.61 -22.06
CA VAL A 141 16.82 5.59 -21.64
C VAL A 141 17.51 4.41 -20.96
N LEU A 142 18.64 3.94 -21.51
CA LEU A 142 19.42 2.86 -20.93
C LEU A 142 20.01 3.25 -19.56
N LEU A 143 20.61 4.43 -19.45
CA LEU A 143 21.15 4.94 -18.19
C LEU A 143 20.04 5.04 -17.13
N ASN A 144 18.92 5.67 -17.45
CA ASN A 144 17.77 5.80 -16.54
C ASN A 144 17.19 4.44 -16.15
N PHE A 145 17.22 3.45 -17.06
CA PHE A 145 16.82 2.10 -16.73
C PHE A 145 17.73 1.49 -15.66
N PHE A 146 19.05 1.56 -15.81
CA PHE A 146 19.96 0.97 -14.83
C PHE A 146 19.93 1.70 -13.48
N THR A 147 20.00 3.04 -13.49
CA THR A 147 20.18 3.83 -12.26
C THR A 147 18.86 4.05 -11.51
N SER A 148 17.79 4.44 -12.21
CA SER A 148 16.56 4.91 -11.58
C SER A 148 15.46 3.84 -11.49
N ARG A 149 15.64 2.69 -12.15
CA ARG A 149 14.60 1.64 -12.24
C ARG A 149 15.09 0.28 -11.77
N LEU A 150 16.14 -0.24 -12.40
CA LEU A 150 16.64 -1.58 -12.12
C LEU A 150 17.26 -1.66 -10.73
N LEU A 151 18.15 -0.74 -10.38
CA LEU A 151 18.79 -0.72 -9.06
C LEU A 151 17.77 -0.66 -7.91
N PRO A 152 16.85 0.34 -7.84
CA PRO A 152 15.85 0.36 -6.78
C PRO A 152 14.90 -0.84 -6.85
N GLY A 153 14.56 -1.32 -8.06
CA GLY A 153 13.76 -2.52 -8.24
C GLY A 153 14.40 -3.77 -7.65
N VAL A 154 15.68 -4.01 -7.89
CA VAL A 154 16.43 -5.15 -7.34
C VAL A 154 16.53 -5.05 -5.82
N ILE A 155 16.81 -3.87 -5.28
CA ILE A 155 16.84 -3.63 -3.83
C ILE A 155 15.47 -3.99 -3.23
N LEU A 156 14.38 -3.52 -3.84
CA LEU A 156 13.03 -3.83 -3.40
C LEU A 156 12.67 -5.32 -3.53
N ILE A 157 13.20 -6.03 -4.52
CA ILE A 157 13.04 -7.48 -4.64
C ILE A 157 13.70 -8.18 -3.46
N VAL A 158 14.96 -7.84 -3.15
CA VAL A 158 15.69 -8.47 -2.04
C VAL A 158 14.97 -8.23 -0.72
N ILE A 159 14.59 -6.98 -0.45
CA ILE A 159 13.84 -6.61 0.75
C ILE A 159 12.48 -7.31 0.79
N GLY A 160 11.75 -7.31 -0.32
CA GLY A 160 10.43 -7.91 -0.42
C GLY A 160 10.43 -9.43 -0.22
N LEU A 161 11.42 -10.13 -0.80
CA LEU A 161 11.62 -11.56 -0.58
C LEU A 161 12.03 -11.86 0.86
N GLY A 162 12.86 -11.01 1.48
CA GLY A 162 13.21 -11.12 2.89
C GLY A 162 11.99 -11.04 3.79
N PHE A 163 11.17 -9.99 3.65
CA PHE A 163 9.95 -9.81 4.42
C PHE A 163 8.89 -10.90 4.15
N ALA A 164 8.66 -11.26 2.89
CA ALA A 164 7.72 -12.31 2.53
C ALA A 164 8.17 -13.68 3.04
N GLY A 165 9.46 -14.00 2.95
CA GLY A 165 10.05 -15.23 3.47
C GLY A 165 9.94 -15.33 4.98
N LEU A 166 10.29 -14.25 5.71
CA LEU A 166 10.12 -14.17 7.16
C LEU A 166 8.65 -14.30 7.56
N GLY A 167 7.75 -13.62 6.84
CA GLY A 167 6.32 -13.69 7.09
C GLY A 167 5.73 -15.09 6.86
N LEU A 168 6.07 -15.73 5.74
CA LEU A 168 5.66 -17.11 5.46
C LEU A 168 6.25 -18.10 6.47
N PHE A 169 7.51 -17.92 6.86
CA PHE A 169 8.16 -18.79 7.83
C PHE A 169 7.48 -18.72 9.21
N GLU A 170 7.11 -17.53 9.68
CA GLU A 170 6.36 -17.35 10.93
C GLU A 170 4.97 -17.98 10.88
N ILE A 171 4.25 -17.85 9.76
CA ILE A 171 2.92 -18.43 9.57
C ILE A 171 2.96 -19.97 9.50
N VAL A 172 3.95 -20.53 8.81
CA VAL A 172 4.05 -21.99 8.58
C VAL A 172 4.66 -22.72 9.78
N ALA A 173 5.64 -22.11 10.46
CA ALA A 173 6.39 -22.72 11.54
C ALA A 173 6.54 -21.77 12.75
N PRO A 174 5.44 -21.41 13.43
CA PRO A 174 5.47 -20.41 14.51
C PRO A 174 6.38 -20.81 15.67
N ALA A 175 6.41 -22.10 16.05
CA ALA A 175 7.28 -22.58 17.13
C ALA A 175 8.78 -22.45 16.79
N ALA A 176 9.16 -22.62 15.51
CA ALA A 176 10.54 -22.45 15.08
C ALA A 176 10.94 -20.96 15.03
N PHE A 177 10.00 -20.10 14.63
CA PHE A 177 10.19 -18.65 14.65
C PHE A 177 10.38 -18.12 16.08
N ASP A 178 9.58 -18.60 17.04
CA ASP A 178 9.69 -18.21 18.45
C ASP A 178 11.08 -18.56 19.01
N ASN A 179 11.62 -19.74 18.67
CA ASN A 179 12.96 -20.18 19.10
C ASN A 179 14.12 -19.36 18.52
N LEU A 180 13.92 -18.70 17.37
CA LEU A 180 14.93 -17.83 16.73
C LEU A 180 14.94 -16.41 17.31
N GLY A 181 14.13 -16.15 18.36
CA GLY A 181 13.95 -14.82 18.91
C GLY A 181 12.75 -14.09 18.31
N GLY A 182 11.71 -14.81 17.87
CA GLY A 182 10.44 -14.22 17.40
C GLY A 182 9.79 -13.26 18.40
N GLY A 183 10.08 -13.42 19.69
CA GLY A 183 9.73 -12.48 20.76
C GLY A 183 10.61 -11.22 20.84
N PHE A 184 11.52 -10.96 19.89
CA PHE A 184 12.38 -9.78 19.91
C PHE A 184 11.57 -8.49 19.98
N LEU A 185 10.45 -8.40 19.25
CA LEU A 185 9.57 -7.25 19.33
C LEU A 185 8.85 -7.17 20.69
N GLU A 186 8.46 -8.30 21.29
CA GLU A 186 7.92 -8.31 22.66
C GLU A 186 8.94 -7.76 23.67
N VAL A 187 10.21 -8.16 23.54
CA VAL A 187 11.33 -7.66 24.38
C VAL A 187 11.59 -6.17 24.12
N LEU A 188 11.60 -5.75 22.86
CA LEU A 188 11.83 -4.35 22.46
C LEU A 188 10.74 -3.41 23.01
N TYR A 189 9.48 -3.87 22.99
CA TYR A 189 8.34 -3.10 23.48
C TYR A 189 8.02 -3.34 24.97
N GLY A 190 8.82 -4.14 25.67
CA GLY A 190 8.64 -4.41 27.11
C GLY A 190 7.32 -5.11 27.44
N LEU A 191 6.76 -5.86 26.50
CA LEU A 191 5.49 -6.58 26.63
C LEU A 191 5.77 -7.92 27.32
N LYS A 192 5.79 -7.93 28.65
CA LYS A 192 5.70 -9.17 29.45
C LYS A 192 4.27 -9.42 29.89
#